data_AF-K5WDM9-F1
#
_entry.id   AF-K5WDM9-F1
#
_cell.length_a   1.000
_cell.length_b   1.000
_cell.length_c   1.000
_cell.angle_alpha   90.00
_cell.angle_beta   90.00
_cell.angle_gamma   90.00
#
_symmetry.space_group_name_H-M   'P 1'
#
loop_
_entity.id
_entity.type
_entity.pdbx_description
1 polymer ?
#
loop_
_entity_poly.entity_id
_entity_poly.type
_entity_poly.pdbx_seq_one_letter_code
_entity_poly.pdbx_strand_id
1 'polypeptide(L)'
;YKLEYFARNDWPASWITKAKGILCKHWEEYYKPDTSNVAASMSPPAPNKDLFAEIDNFSTSEPSDALEAYLSSPPLPKVGDPIMYWQSQLTGGDPLARMGLDFLSAPASFVDVERAFSQSGLTVSKQRHALSDESVRASTVFGS
;
A
#
# COMPACT_ATOMS: atom_id res chain seq x y z
N TYR A 1 -8.82 -17.03 -6.76
CA TYR A 1 -8.91 -15.78 -5.99
C TYR A 1 -7.72 -15.62 -5.05
N LYS A 2 -7.26 -14.39 -4.74
CA LYS A 2 -6.06 -14.20 -3.90
C LYS A 2 -6.21 -14.69 -2.46
N LEU A 3 -7.42 -14.60 -1.90
CA LEU A 3 -7.71 -15.07 -0.55
C LEU A 3 -7.75 -16.61 -0.43
N GLU A 4 -7.96 -17.34 -1.53
CA GLU A 4 -7.92 -18.81 -1.54
C GLU A 4 -6.53 -19.34 -1.20
N TYR A 5 -5.47 -18.56 -1.44
CA TYR A 5 -4.12 -18.94 -1.04
C TYR A 5 -4.06 -19.21 0.47
N PHE A 6 -4.63 -18.33 1.30
CA PHE A 6 -4.61 -18.50 2.75
C PHE A 6 -5.43 -19.71 3.19
N ALA A 7 -6.58 -19.93 2.55
CA ALA A 7 -7.40 -21.11 2.81
C ALA A 7 -6.66 -22.42 2.46
N ARG A 8 -5.88 -22.44 1.37
CA ARG A 8 -5.05 -23.59 0.97
C ARG A 8 -3.84 -23.83 1.88
N ASN A 9 -3.42 -22.82 2.64
CA ASN A 9 -2.33 -22.92 3.61
C ASN A 9 -2.85 -23.11 5.05
N ASP A 10 -4.09 -23.58 5.21
CA ASP A 10 -4.72 -23.89 6.50
C ASP A 10 -4.80 -22.69 7.47
N TRP A 11 -4.89 -21.47 6.95
CA TRP A 11 -5.10 -20.31 7.80
C TRP A 11 -6.52 -20.34 8.42
N PRO A 12 -6.67 -20.00 9.71
CA PRO A 12 -7.99 -19.90 10.32
C PRO A 12 -8.88 -18.91 9.55
N ALA A 13 -10.12 -19.29 9.24
CA ALA A 13 -11.05 -18.43 8.51
C ALA A 13 -11.24 -17.06 9.18
N SER A 14 -11.27 -17.03 10.52
CA SER A 14 -11.34 -15.79 11.30
C SER A 14 -10.14 -14.87 11.06
N TRP A 15 -8.95 -15.41 10.83
CA TRP A 15 -7.76 -14.64 10.52
C TRP A 15 -7.80 -14.09 9.10
N ILE A 16 -8.29 -14.89 8.14
CA ILE A 16 -8.46 -14.43 6.75
C ILE A 16 -9.45 -13.26 6.72
N THR A 17 -10.59 -13.37 7.41
CA THR A 17 -11.57 -12.28 7.52
C THR A 17 -10.98 -11.05 8.19
N LYS A 18 -10.25 -11.23 9.30
CA LYS A 18 -9.62 -10.12 10.01
C LYS A 18 -8.56 -9.42 9.17
N ALA A 19 -7.71 -10.18 8.47
CA ALA A 19 -6.69 -9.65 7.56
C ALA A 19 -7.33 -8.86 6.41
N LYS A 20 -8.39 -9.41 5.78
CA LYS A 20 -9.16 -8.69 4.76
C LYS A 20 -9.73 -7.39 5.31
N GLY A 21 -10.33 -7.41 6.50
CA GLY A 21 -10.91 -6.22 7.13
C GLY A 21 -9.87 -5.14 7.42
N ILE A 22 -8.70 -5.53 7.95
CA ILE A 22 -7.59 -4.59 8.19
C ILE A 22 -7.12 -3.98 6.87
N LEU A 23 -6.96 -4.80 5.83
CA LEU A 23 -6.50 -4.35 4.51
C LEU A 23 -7.48 -3.33 3.90
N CYS A 24 -8.78 -3.65 3.88
CA CYS A 24 -9.82 -2.76 3.38
C CYS A 24 -9.88 -1.44 4.15
N LYS A 25 -9.84 -1.50 5.49
CA LYS A 25 -9.82 -0.29 6.32
C LYS A 25 -8.62 0.60 5.97
N HIS A 26 -7.43 0.01 5.84
CA HIS A 26 -6.22 0.77 5.57
C HIS A 26 -6.23 1.41 4.18
N TRP A 27 -6.79 0.71 3.19
CA TRP A 27 -7.03 1.25 1.86
C TRP A 27 -7.97 2.46 1.89
N GLU A 28 -9.13 2.33 2.56
CA GLU A 28 -10.10 3.41 2.70
C GLU A 28 -9.55 4.63 3.42
N GLU A 29 -8.70 4.43 4.43
CA GLU A 29 -8.20 5.49 5.30
C GLU A 29 -7.03 6.28 4.66
N TYR A 30 -6.15 5.63 3.88
CA TYR A 30 -4.88 6.24 3.46
C TYR A 30 -4.65 6.30 1.94
N TYR A 31 -5.33 5.47 1.15
CA TYR A 31 -4.95 5.24 -0.25
C TYR A 31 -6.08 5.46 -1.25
N LYS A 32 -7.33 5.38 -0.81
CA LYS A 32 -8.49 5.59 -1.67
C LYS A 32 -8.46 7.03 -2.20
N PRO A 33 -8.46 7.25 -3.52
CA PRO A 33 -8.45 8.59 -4.07
C PRO A 33 -9.77 9.29 -3.71
N ASP A 34 -9.66 10.46 -3.07
CA ASP A 34 -10.81 11.32 -2.82
C ASP A 34 -11.42 11.75 -4.16
N THR A 35 -12.54 11.13 -4.52
CA THR A 35 -13.31 11.45 -5.73
C THR A 35 -13.91 12.87 -5.72
N SER A 36 -13.76 13.59 -4.61
CA SER A 36 -14.22 14.99 -4.47
C SER A 36 -13.49 15.97 -5.40
N ASN A 37 -12.25 15.69 -5.81
CA ASN A 37 -11.47 16.60 -6.66
C ASN A 37 -11.55 16.31 -8.17
N VAL A 38 -12.03 15.13 -8.59
CA VAL A 38 -12.14 14.79 -10.02
C VAL A 38 -13.44 15.30 -10.64
N ALA A 39 -14.50 15.47 -9.83
CA ALA A 39 -15.77 16.05 -10.28
C ALA A 39 -15.69 17.53 -10.69
N ALA A 40 -14.68 18.27 -10.21
CA ALA A 40 -14.51 19.70 -10.50
C ALA A 40 -13.94 20.00 -11.90
N SER A 41 -13.45 18.99 -12.64
CA SER A 41 -12.91 19.16 -14.01
C SER A 41 -13.82 18.64 -15.12
N MET A 42 -14.98 18.07 -14.80
CA MET A 42 -16.02 17.76 -15.79
C MET A 42 -17.01 18.91 -15.83
N SER A 43 -16.86 19.79 -16.82
CA SER A 43 -17.90 20.76 -17.17
C SER A 43 -19.24 20.02 -17.37
N PRO A 44 -20.36 20.50 -16.82
CA PRO A 44 -21.64 19.81 -16.97
C PRO A 44 -21.99 19.73 -18.45
N PRO A 45 -22.20 18.52 -19.03
CA PRO A 45 -22.79 18.43 -20.35
C PRO A 45 -24.21 19.00 -20.27
N ALA A 46 -24.57 19.79 -21.28
CA ALA A 46 -25.90 20.37 -21.44
C ALA A 46 -27.01 19.32 -21.20
N PRO A 47 -28.19 19.71 -20.70
CA PRO A 47 -29.25 18.77 -20.33
C PRO A 47 -29.84 18.12 -21.59
N ASN A 48 -29.22 17.04 -22.06
CA ASN A 48 -29.84 16.12 -23.00
C ASN A 48 -30.80 15.23 -22.22
N LYS A 49 -32.10 15.45 -22.46
CA LYS A 49 -33.22 14.63 -21.97
C LYS A 49 -33.27 13.32 -22.75
N ASP A 50 -32.20 12.54 -22.72
CA ASP A 50 -32.23 11.22 -23.33
C ASP A 50 -32.90 10.25 -22.35
N LEU A 51 -34.17 9.93 -22.63
CA LEU A 51 -35.01 9.02 -21.82
C LEU A 51 -34.41 7.60 -21.70
N PHE A 52 -33.40 7.29 -22.51
CA PHE A 52 -32.69 6.02 -22.50
C PHE A 52 -31.35 6.06 -21.74
N ALA A 53 -30.89 7.23 -21.27
CA ALA A 53 -29.65 7.35 -20.49
C ALA A 53 -29.69 6.53 -19.18
N GLU A 54 -30.88 6.32 -18.63
CA GLU A 54 -31.11 5.52 -17.43
C GLU A 54 -30.91 4.01 -17.69
N ILE A 55 -31.09 3.56 -18.94
CA ILE A 55 -30.84 2.17 -19.36
C ILE A 55 -29.34 1.95 -19.63
N ASP A 56 -28.66 2.95 -20.23
CA ASP A 56 -27.21 2.91 -20.44
C ASP A 56 -26.43 2.92 -19.11
N ASN A 57 -26.91 3.66 -18.11
CA ASN A 57 -26.35 3.65 -16.76
C ASN A 57 -26.77 2.45 -15.89
N PHE A 58 -27.75 1.63 -16.31
CA PHE A 58 -28.17 0.46 -15.53
C PHE A 58 -27.08 -0.64 -15.46
N SER A 59 -26.11 -0.61 -16.38
CA SER A 59 -24.94 -1.50 -16.37
C SER A 59 -23.64 -0.81 -15.96
N THR A 60 -23.66 0.50 -15.66
CA THR A 60 -22.51 1.13 -15.00
C THR A 60 -22.54 0.73 -13.53
N SER A 61 -22.06 -0.49 -13.27
CA SER A 61 -21.62 -0.91 -11.94
C SER A 61 -20.85 0.24 -11.31
N GLU A 62 -21.22 0.60 -10.08
CA GLU A 62 -20.42 1.40 -9.14
C GLU A 62 -18.93 1.22 -9.41
N PRO A 63 -18.11 2.28 -9.39
CA PRO A 63 -16.68 2.18 -9.67
C PRO A 63 -16.11 1.07 -8.78
N SER A 64 -15.85 -0.08 -9.40
CA SER A 64 -15.44 -1.28 -8.66
C SER A 64 -14.18 -0.89 -7.90
N ASP A 65 -14.24 -1.00 -6.58
CA ASP A 65 -13.14 -0.59 -5.73
C ASP A 65 -11.88 -1.31 -6.22
N ALA A 66 -10.83 -0.56 -6.55
CA ALA A 66 -9.60 -1.09 -7.13
C ALA A 66 -9.01 -2.21 -6.27
N LEU A 67 -9.18 -2.13 -4.94
CA LEU A 67 -8.78 -3.18 -4.02
C LEU A 67 -9.61 -4.46 -4.22
N GLU A 68 -10.93 -4.36 -4.33
CA GLU A 68 -11.80 -5.52 -4.53
C GLU A 68 -11.58 -6.17 -5.88
N ALA A 69 -11.39 -5.37 -6.93
CA ALA A 69 -11.01 -5.85 -8.26
C ALA A 69 -9.68 -6.63 -8.20
N TYR A 70 -8.68 -6.09 -7.49
CA TYR A 70 -7.40 -6.77 -7.29
C TYR A 70 -7.55 -8.09 -6.51
N LEU A 71 -8.32 -8.13 -5.42
CA LEU A 71 -8.55 -9.36 -4.64
C LEU A 71 -9.29 -10.43 -5.43
N SER A 72 -10.16 -9.99 -6.35
CA SER A 72 -10.97 -10.84 -7.23
C SER A 72 -10.19 -11.39 -8.42
N SER A 73 -9.12 -10.70 -8.83
CA SER A 73 -8.27 -11.13 -9.95
C SER A 73 -7.57 -12.48 -9.71
N PRO A 74 -7.24 -13.22 -10.79
CA PRO A 74 -6.43 -14.43 -10.69
C PRO A 74 -5.07 -14.18 -10.02
N PRO A 75 -4.50 -15.19 -9.34
CA PRO A 75 -3.12 -15.10 -8.87
C PRO A 75 -2.18 -14.80 -10.03
N LEU A 76 -1.27 -13.86 -9.82
CA LEU A 76 -0.27 -13.52 -10.83
C LEU A 76 0.68 -14.72 -11.04
N PRO A 77 1.17 -14.95 -12.27
CA PRO A 77 2.25 -15.90 -12.50
C PRO A 77 3.45 -15.51 -11.66
N LYS A 78 4.33 -16.47 -11.33
CA LYS A 78 5.47 -16.31 -10.42
C LYS A 78 6.25 -15.02 -10.74
N VAL A 79 5.95 -13.94 -10.02
CA VAL A 79 6.58 -12.63 -10.23
C VAL A 79 7.97 -12.72 -9.60
N GLY A 80 9.02 -12.60 -10.41
CA GLY A 80 10.40 -12.70 -9.94
C GLY A 80 10.79 -11.55 -9.01
N ASP A 81 10.41 -10.32 -9.37
CA ASP A 81 10.62 -9.13 -8.55
C ASP A 81 9.29 -8.40 -8.32
N PRO A 82 8.70 -8.52 -7.11
CA PRO A 82 7.42 -7.90 -6.81
C PRO A 82 7.50 -6.37 -6.75
N ILE A 83 8.66 -5.78 -6.41
CA ILE A 83 8.83 -4.31 -6.38
C ILE A 83 8.77 -3.77 -7.81
N MET A 84 9.50 -4.39 -8.75
CA MET A 84 9.47 -3.99 -10.16
C MET A 84 8.06 -4.11 -10.76
N TYR A 85 7.32 -5.16 -10.41
CA TYR A 85 5.93 -5.32 -10.84
C TYR A 85 5.06 -4.13 -10.41
N TRP A 86 5.08 -3.78 -9.13
CA TRP A 86 4.26 -2.67 -8.63
C TRP A 86 4.74 -1.30 -9.11
N GLN A 87 6.02 -1.13 -9.40
CA GLN A 87 6.52 0.10 -10.05
C GLN A 87 5.98 0.25 -11.48
N SER A 88 5.89 -0.84 -12.24
CA SER A 88 5.28 -0.80 -13.58
C SER A 88 3.79 -0.44 -13.50
N GLN A 89 3.10 -0.96 -12.50
CA GLN A 89 1.68 -0.72 -12.25
C GLN A 89 1.42 0.72 -11.77
N LEU A 90 2.35 1.31 -11.00
CA LEU A 90 2.32 2.72 -10.62
C LEU A 90 2.48 3.63 -11.84
N THR A 91 3.38 3.27 -12.75
CA THR A 91 3.56 3.99 -14.03
C THR A 91 2.32 3.87 -14.91
N GLY A 92 1.61 2.75 -14.84
CA GLY A 92 0.33 2.51 -15.51
C GLY A 92 -0.87 3.24 -14.89
N GLY A 93 -0.68 3.98 -13.79
CA GLY A 93 -1.74 4.77 -13.16
C GLY A 93 -2.70 3.97 -12.28
N ASP A 94 -2.32 2.76 -11.85
CA ASP A 94 -3.14 1.99 -10.91
C ASP A 94 -3.11 2.63 -9.52
N PRO A 95 -4.27 3.00 -8.95
CA PRO A 95 -4.33 3.62 -7.63
C PRO A 95 -3.86 2.67 -6.51
N LEU A 96 -3.90 1.35 -6.71
CA LEU A 96 -3.45 0.37 -5.73
C LEU A 96 -1.92 0.21 -5.69
N ALA A 97 -1.21 0.62 -6.74
CA ALA A 97 0.22 0.38 -6.86
C ALA A 97 1.04 1.03 -5.75
N ARG A 98 0.60 2.20 -5.27
CA ARG A 98 1.27 2.89 -4.16
C ARG A 98 1.21 2.08 -2.87
N MET A 99 0.03 1.55 -2.54
CA MET A 99 -0.17 0.68 -1.37
C MET A 99 0.71 -0.57 -1.48
N GLY A 100 0.73 -1.23 -2.65
CA GLY A 100 1.56 -2.41 -2.88
C GLY A 100 3.05 -2.16 -2.62
N LEU A 101 3.58 -1.01 -3.08
CA LEU A 101 4.98 -0.62 -2.85
C LEU A 101 5.29 -0.32 -1.39
N ASP A 102 4.40 0.39 -0.69
CA ASP A 102 4.63 0.73 0.71
C ASP A 102 4.68 -0.54 1.58
N PHE A 103 3.81 -1.52 1.34
CA PHE A 103 3.86 -2.81 2.04
C PHE A 103 5.09 -3.66 1.71
N LEU A 104 5.56 -3.63 0.47
CA LEU A 104 6.72 -4.44 0.03
C LEU A 104 8.07 -3.82 0.38
N SER A 105 8.12 -2.50 0.53
CA SER A 105 9.34 -1.78 0.94
C SER A 105 9.51 -1.74 2.46
N ALA A 106 8.48 -2.06 3.23
CA ALA A 106 8.57 -2.19 4.67
C ALA A 106 9.54 -3.34 5.03
N PRO A 107 10.55 -3.11 5.89
CA PRO A 107 11.48 -4.15 6.28
C PRO A 107 10.73 -5.27 7.02
N ALA A 108 11.00 -6.52 6.64
CA ALA A 108 10.34 -7.69 7.22
C ALA A 108 10.69 -7.93 8.70
N SER A 109 11.76 -7.30 9.19
CA SER A 109 12.21 -7.40 10.57
C SER A 109 12.82 -6.08 11.06
N PHE A 110 12.74 -5.84 12.37
CA PHE A 110 13.42 -4.71 13.01
C PHE A 110 14.92 -4.97 13.27
N VAL A 111 15.46 -6.10 12.78
CA VAL A 111 16.86 -6.49 13.02
C VAL A 111 17.83 -5.44 12.48
N ASP A 112 17.54 -4.81 11.36
CA ASP A 112 18.38 -3.74 10.80
C ASP A 112 18.41 -2.51 11.72
N VAL A 113 17.27 -2.17 12.34
CA VAL A 113 17.17 -1.08 13.33
C VAL A 113 17.91 -1.45 14.63
N GLU A 114 17.76 -2.68 15.11
CA GLU A 114 18.47 -3.18 16.29
C GLU A 114 19.99 -3.23 16.09
N ARG A 115 20.43 -3.59 14.88
CA ARG A 115 21.84 -3.62 14.51
C ARG A 115 22.41 -2.20 14.46
N ALA A 116 21.71 -1.25 13.85
CA ALA A 116 22.10 0.15 13.84
C ALA A 116 22.18 0.73 15.28
N PHE A 117 21.21 0.39 16.15
CA PHE A 117 21.22 0.80 17.55
C PHE A 117 22.35 0.15 18.36
N SER A 118 22.64 -1.13 18.11
CA SER A 118 23.74 -1.83 18.76
C SER A 118 25.10 -1.24 18.37
N GLN A 119 25.25 -0.86 17.10
CA GLN A 119 26.45 -0.19 16.60
C GLN A 119 26.60 1.22 17.20
N SER A 120 25.53 2.00 17.28
CA SER A 120 25.58 3.33 17.92
C SER A 120 25.77 3.23 19.44
N GLY A 121 25.33 2.15 20.10
CA GLY A 121 25.63 1.89 21.50
C GLY A 121 27.14 1.87 21.82
N LEU A 122 27.99 1.49 20.86
CA LEU A 122 29.45 1.51 21.01
C LEU A 122 30.02 2.94 21.02
N THR A 123 29.46 3.86 20.24
CA THR A 123 29.87 5.28 20.21
C THR A 123 29.33 6.04 21.43
N VAL A 124 28.18 5.63 21.97
CA VAL A 124 27.57 6.25 23.15
C VAL A 124 28.25 5.84 24.46
N SER A 125 28.67 4.57 24.61
CA SER A 125 29.09 4.05 25.93
C SER A 125 30.59 3.93 26.17
N LYS A 126 31.44 3.78 25.14
CA LYS A 126 32.84 3.34 25.34
C LYS A 126 33.94 4.35 24.98
N GLN A 127 33.65 5.45 24.25
CA GLN A 127 34.68 6.41 23.78
C GLN A 127 34.44 7.86 24.23
N ARG A 128 33.72 8.08 25.33
CA ARG A 128 33.33 9.44 25.75
C ARG A 128 34.37 10.10 26.66
N HIS A 129 35.04 11.12 26.11
CA HIS A 129 35.34 12.32 26.87
C HIS A 129 34.79 13.63 26.26
N ALA A 130 34.08 13.66 25.10
CA ALA A 130 33.65 14.96 24.53
C ALA A 130 32.51 15.03 23.47
N LEU A 131 31.64 14.02 23.28
CA LEU A 131 30.59 14.10 22.23
C LEU A 131 29.23 14.60 22.77
N SER A 132 28.68 15.62 22.11
CA SER A 132 27.30 16.11 22.33
C SER A 132 26.26 15.11 21.83
N ASP A 133 25.03 15.26 22.30
CA ASP A 133 23.84 14.51 21.84
C ASP A 133 23.60 14.67 20.33
N GLU A 134 23.79 15.88 19.80
CA GLU A 134 23.70 16.16 18.36
C GLU A 134 24.72 15.35 17.56
N SER A 135 25.98 15.30 18.01
CA SER A 135 27.04 14.54 17.34
C SER A 135 26.78 13.03 17.36
N VAL A 136 26.21 12.51 18.45
CA VAL A 136 25.81 11.09 18.55
C VAL A 136 24.69 10.76 17.55
N ARG A 137 23.67 11.63 17.45
CA ARG A 137 22.57 11.43 16.50
C ARG A 137 23.07 11.47 15.06
N ALA A 138 23.89 12.47 14.72
CA ALA A 138 24.51 12.58 13.41
C ALA A 138 25.34 11.33 13.07
N SER A 139 26.22 10.90 13.98
CA SER A 139 27.05 9.71 13.77
C SER A 139 26.25 8.42 13.61
N THR A 140 25.07 8.31 14.24
CA THR A 140 24.20 7.14 14.08
C THR A 140 23.54 7.11 12.70
N VAL A 141 23.16 8.28 12.17
CA VAL A 141 22.54 8.41 10.84
C VAL A 141 23.56 8.21 9.72
N PHE A 142 24.83 8.64 9.92
CA PHE A 142 25.89 8.46 8.93
C PHE A 142 26.63 7.11 9.03
N GLY A 143 26.48 6.40 10.15
CA GLY A 143 27.19 5.15 10.45
C GLY A 143 26.41 3.87 10.16
N SER A 144 25.15 3.99 9.71
CA SER A 144 24.27 2.90 9.28
C SER A 144 24.42 2.57 7.80
#